data_AF-A0A6P2EIM5-F1
#
_entry.id   AF-A0A6P2EIM5-F1
#
_cell.length_a   1.000
_cell.length_b   1.000
_cell.length_c   1.000
_cell.angle_alpha   90.00
_cell.angle_beta   90.00
_cell.angle_gamma   90.00
#
_symmetry.space_group_name_H-M   'P 1'
#
loop_
_entity.id
_entity.type
_entity.pdbx_description
1 polymer ?
#
loop_
_entity_poly.entity_id
_entity_poly.type
_entity_poly.pdbx_seq_one_letter_code
_entity_poly.pdbx_strand_id
1 'polypeptide(L)'
;MNTSAIAPSELPKAPGRRAAAPEPVTQRNRAYQGFRQQIIDARIRPGQFVSQRELMQLLEMPLAAVRELVPRLEAAGLIKAVPKRGLQIATVDMKLIRNAWQVRAMVEREAVVNFARVASAETLARLIADHEAILERALQPRPDEALEKDAQAVDWGLHDMMVDAIGNEILSEIYRVNSLHVRLIRYDADSMRPVQVVPAMREHLEFLRALADGDADGALDRMMAHIEQSKHRVLGGMLRVGQ
;
A
#
# COMPACT_ATOMS: atom_id res chain seq x y z
N MET A 1 53.45 23.66 46.19
CA MET A 1 54.06 23.79 44.85
C MET A 1 54.57 22.44 44.39
N ASN A 2 53.78 21.69 43.62
CA ASN A 2 54.26 20.99 42.42
C ASN A 2 53.03 20.53 41.63
N THR A 3 52.86 21.11 40.46
CA THR A 3 51.83 20.83 39.46
C THR A 3 52.28 19.64 38.60
N SER A 4 51.45 18.60 38.49
CA SER A 4 51.54 17.66 37.36
C SER A 4 50.13 17.44 36.81
N ALA A 5 49.91 18.05 35.65
CA ALA A 5 48.71 17.93 34.85
C ALA A 5 48.65 16.54 34.22
N ILE A 6 47.54 15.83 34.43
CA ILE A 6 47.20 14.62 33.68
C ILE A 6 46.41 15.09 32.46
N ALA A 7 47.01 14.96 31.27
CA ALA A 7 46.33 15.25 30.01
C ALA A 7 45.22 14.21 29.75
N PRO A 8 44.07 14.59 29.19
CA PRO A 8 43.06 13.62 28.77
C PRO A 8 43.52 12.84 27.54
N SER A 9 43.45 11.51 27.64
CA SER A 9 43.64 10.57 26.53
C SER A 9 42.53 10.77 25.49
N GLU A 10 42.91 11.20 24.29
CA GLU A 10 42.03 11.20 23.13
C GLU A 10 41.80 9.76 22.65
N LEU A 11 40.55 9.30 22.72
CA LEU A 11 40.11 8.08 22.06
C LEU A 11 40.16 8.27 20.53
N PRO A 12 40.60 7.26 19.76
CA PRO A 12 40.65 7.38 18.31
C PRO A 12 39.24 7.55 17.72
N LYS A 13 39.07 8.59 16.89
CA LYS A 13 37.83 8.86 16.15
C LYS A 13 37.49 7.66 15.25
N ALA A 14 36.28 7.11 15.45
CA ALA A 14 35.75 6.07 14.59
C ALA A 14 35.68 6.56 13.13
N PRO A 15 36.11 5.76 12.14
CA PRO A 15 36.05 6.16 10.75
C PRO A 15 34.58 6.35 10.34
N GLY A 16 34.29 7.52 9.76
CA GLY A 16 32.95 7.90 9.32
C GLY A 16 32.37 6.84 8.37
N ARG A 17 31.17 6.36 8.71
CA ARG A 17 30.36 5.50 7.85
C ARG A 17 30.07 6.26 6.57
N ARG A 18 30.81 5.97 5.49
CA ARG A 18 30.39 6.35 4.14
C ARG A 18 29.02 5.72 3.90
N ALA A 19 28.02 6.53 3.58
CA ALA A 19 26.73 6.04 3.10
C ALA A 19 26.99 5.12 1.91
N ALA A 20 26.56 3.86 2.00
CA ALA A 20 26.67 2.91 0.92
C ALA A 20 25.85 3.42 -0.27
N ALA A 21 26.42 3.38 -1.47
CA ALA A 21 25.68 3.63 -2.70
C ALA A 21 24.51 2.64 -2.79
N PRO A 22 23.34 3.04 -3.34
CA PRO A 22 22.19 2.15 -3.45
C PRO A 22 22.57 0.90 -4.25
N GLU A 23 22.31 -0.28 -3.69
CA GLU A 23 22.59 -1.55 -4.38
C GLU A 23 21.85 -1.60 -5.73
N PRO A 24 22.50 -2.13 -6.79
CA PRO A 24 21.86 -2.23 -8.10
C PRO A 24 20.60 -3.09 -8.00
N VAL A 25 19.44 -2.51 -8.36
CA VAL A 25 18.15 -3.21 -8.34
C VAL A 25 18.23 -4.44 -9.23
N THR A 26 18.18 -5.63 -8.61
CA THR A 26 18.26 -6.90 -9.32
C THR A 26 17.14 -7.02 -10.36
N GLN A 27 17.37 -7.76 -11.45
CA GLN A 27 16.32 -8.02 -12.45
C GLN A 27 15.06 -8.65 -11.81
N ARG A 28 15.25 -9.45 -10.76
CA ARG A 28 14.16 -10.04 -9.95
C ARG A 28 13.30 -8.98 -9.26
N ASN A 29 13.95 -8.01 -8.61
CA ASN A 29 13.25 -6.91 -7.95
C ASN A 29 12.52 -6.04 -8.98
N ARG A 30 13.13 -5.75 -10.13
CA ARG A 30 12.45 -5.03 -11.22
C ARG A 30 11.23 -5.77 -11.74
N ALA A 31 11.32 -7.09 -11.95
CA ALA A 31 10.18 -7.89 -12.41
C ALA A 31 9.02 -7.88 -11.40
N TYR A 32 9.32 -7.99 -10.10
CA TYR A 32 8.30 -7.91 -9.05
C TYR A 32 7.65 -6.52 -8.96
N GLN A 33 8.44 -5.45 -8.99
CA GLN A 33 7.91 -4.08 -9.00
C GLN A 33 7.09 -3.79 -10.27
N GLY A 34 7.53 -4.32 -11.42
CA GLY A 34 6.76 -4.27 -12.66
C GLY A 34 5.40 -4.93 -12.48
N PHE A 35 5.35 -6.16 -11.94
CA PHE A 35 4.07 -6.86 -11.72
C PHE A 35 3.16 -6.11 -10.75
N ARG A 36 3.73 -5.55 -9.67
CA ARG A 36 3.02 -4.69 -8.74
C ARG A 36 2.39 -3.49 -9.45
N GLN A 37 3.17 -2.82 -10.32
CA GLN A 37 2.67 -1.68 -11.09
C GLN A 37 1.53 -2.06 -12.03
N GLN A 38 1.56 -3.26 -12.63
CA GLN A 38 0.49 -3.73 -13.50
C GLN A 38 -0.84 -4.00 -12.75
N ILE A 39 -0.77 -4.40 -11.47
CA ILE A 39 -1.94 -4.45 -10.59
C ILE A 39 -2.44 -3.04 -10.28
N ILE A 40 -1.53 -2.12 -9.94
CA ILE A 40 -1.86 -0.72 -9.62
C ILE A 40 -2.55 -0.04 -10.81
N ASP A 41 -2.03 -0.25 -12.01
CA ASP A 41 -2.56 0.32 -13.25
C ASP A 41 -3.80 -0.41 -13.77
N ALA A 42 -4.36 -1.36 -13.01
CA ALA A 42 -5.55 -2.11 -13.39
C ALA A 42 -5.42 -2.87 -14.73
N ARG A 43 -4.18 -3.19 -15.14
CA ARG A 43 -3.87 -3.96 -16.37
C ARG A 43 -3.92 -5.47 -16.13
N ILE A 44 -3.89 -5.90 -14.88
CA ILE A 44 -4.07 -7.28 -14.46
C ILE A 44 -5.42 -7.46 -13.78
N ARG A 45 -6.27 -8.32 -14.34
CA ARG A 45 -7.61 -8.61 -13.81
C ARG A 45 -7.59 -9.83 -12.89
N PRO A 46 -8.37 -9.84 -11.79
CA PRO A 46 -8.57 -11.03 -10.97
C PRO A 46 -9.08 -12.21 -11.79
N GLY A 47 -8.63 -13.41 -11.45
CA GLY A 47 -9.05 -14.67 -12.07
C GLY A 47 -8.63 -14.89 -13.53
N GLN A 48 -8.09 -13.89 -14.23
CA GLN A 48 -7.63 -14.05 -15.61
C GLN A 48 -6.45 -15.02 -15.69
N PHE A 49 -6.31 -15.69 -16.84
CA PHE A 49 -5.15 -16.50 -17.15
C PHE A 49 -4.13 -15.68 -17.94
N VAL A 50 -2.86 -15.80 -17.54
CA VAL A 50 -1.71 -15.24 -18.26
C VAL A 50 -0.66 -16.32 -18.47
N SER A 51 -0.06 -16.35 -19.65
CA SER A 51 1.12 -17.15 -19.95
C SER A 51 2.39 -16.44 -19.48
N GLN A 52 3.50 -17.19 -19.34
CA GLN A 52 4.80 -16.58 -19.08
C GLN A 52 5.22 -15.62 -20.20
N ARG A 53 4.82 -15.89 -21.45
CA ARG A 53 5.09 -15.02 -22.60
C ARG A 53 4.34 -13.68 -22.49
N GLU A 54 3.07 -13.71 -22.11
CA GLU A 54 2.31 -12.48 -21.87
C GLU A 54 2.89 -11.69 -20.71
N LEU A 55 3.31 -12.36 -19.62
CA LEU A 55 4.02 -11.68 -18.53
C LEU A 55 5.34 -11.06 -18.98
N MET A 56 6.12 -11.71 -19.85
CA MET A 56 7.33 -11.10 -20.40
C MET A 56 7.03 -9.80 -21.14
N GLN A 57 5.98 -9.79 -21.95
CA GLN A 57 5.56 -8.61 -22.71
C GLN A 57 5.03 -7.51 -21.78
N LEU A 58 4.20 -7.87 -20.81
CA LEU A 58 3.59 -6.94 -19.87
C LEU A 58 4.62 -6.29 -18.93
N LEU A 59 5.64 -7.06 -18.54
CA LEU A 59 6.67 -6.61 -17.60
C LEU A 59 7.92 -6.06 -18.31
N GLU A 60 8.02 -6.22 -19.63
CA GLU A 60 9.22 -5.94 -20.43
C GLU A 60 10.47 -6.65 -19.87
N MET A 61 10.31 -7.92 -19.49
CA MET A 61 11.34 -8.73 -18.82
C MET A 61 11.68 -10.00 -19.60
N PRO A 62 12.95 -10.48 -19.52
CA PRO A 62 13.33 -11.74 -20.14
C PRO A 62 12.67 -12.93 -19.44
N LEU A 63 12.51 -14.04 -20.17
CA LEU A 63 11.86 -15.27 -19.69
C LEU A 63 12.47 -15.80 -18.38
N ALA A 64 13.79 -15.72 -18.23
CA ALA A 64 14.49 -16.16 -17.02
C ALA A 64 14.01 -15.38 -15.78
N ALA A 65 13.89 -14.06 -15.87
CA ALA A 65 13.41 -13.23 -14.77
C ALA A 65 11.94 -13.51 -14.44
N VAL A 66 11.09 -13.72 -15.47
CA VAL A 66 9.68 -14.10 -15.26
C VAL A 66 9.56 -15.47 -14.59
N ARG A 67 10.37 -16.46 -15.00
CA ARG A 67 10.39 -17.79 -14.38
C ARG A 67 10.79 -17.75 -12.90
N GLU A 68 11.73 -16.89 -12.55
CA GLU A 68 12.12 -16.69 -11.15
C GLU A 68 11.10 -15.88 -10.35
N LEU A 69 10.31 -15.02 -11.00
CA LEU A 69 9.24 -14.24 -10.37
C LEU A 69 8.04 -15.12 -9.98
N VAL A 70 7.70 -16.11 -10.81
CA VAL A 70 6.49 -16.95 -10.61
C VAL A 70 6.41 -17.58 -9.21
N PRO A 71 7.45 -18.26 -8.68
CA PRO A 71 7.39 -18.83 -7.34
C PRO A 71 7.14 -17.78 -6.24
N ARG A 72 7.69 -16.56 -6.41
CA ARG A 72 7.47 -15.46 -5.45
C ARG A 72 6.01 -14.98 -5.49
N LEU A 73 5.43 -14.84 -6.68
CA LEU A 73 4.03 -14.45 -6.83
C LEU A 73 3.07 -15.53 -6.32
N GLU A 74 3.38 -16.81 -6.53
CA GLU A 74 2.61 -17.93 -5.97
C GLU A 74 2.69 -17.97 -4.45
N ALA A 75 3.89 -17.79 -3.87
CA ALA A 75 4.06 -17.73 -2.42
C ALA A 75 3.31 -16.56 -1.79
N ALA A 76 3.23 -15.43 -2.49
CA ALA A 76 2.42 -14.28 -2.11
C ALA A 76 0.90 -14.48 -2.35
N GLY A 77 0.50 -15.59 -2.99
CA GLY A 77 -0.89 -15.90 -3.34
C GLY A 77 -1.46 -15.05 -4.47
N LEU A 78 -0.63 -14.26 -5.17
CA LEU A 78 -1.07 -13.34 -6.24
C LEU A 78 -1.36 -14.07 -7.56
N ILE A 79 -0.75 -15.24 -7.75
CA ILE A 79 -1.01 -16.12 -8.87
C ILE A 79 -1.08 -17.58 -8.41
N LYS A 80 -1.58 -18.45 -9.29
CA LYS A 80 -1.54 -19.90 -9.16
C LYS A 80 -1.21 -20.54 -10.50
N ALA A 81 -0.20 -21.40 -10.55
CA ALA A 81 0.08 -22.20 -11.72
C ALA A 81 -0.99 -23.30 -11.88
N VAL A 82 -1.63 -23.33 -13.04
CA VAL A 82 -2.66 -24.32 -13.37
C VAL A 82 -2.15 -25.18 -14.53
N PRO A 83 -2.00 -26.50 -14.33
CA PRO A 83 -1.51 -27.40 -15.36
C PRO A 83 -2.26 -27.23 -16.68
N LYS A 84 -1.52 -27.10 -17.79
CA LYS A 84 -2.04 -26.92 -19.17
C LYS A 84 -2.88 -25.66 -19.41
N ARG A 85 -3.08 -24.78 -18.43
CA ARG A 85 -3.86 -23.53 -18.57
C ARG A 85 -3.03 -22.26 -18.39
N GLY A 86 -1.89 -22.33 -17.72
CA GLY A 86 -1.01 -21.17 -17.50
C GLY A 86 -1.04 -20.68 -16.05
N LEU A 87 -0.82 -19.39 -15.84
CA LEU A 87 -0.80 -18.76 -14.53
C LEU A 87 -2.13 -18.03 -14.34
N GLN A 88 -2.89 -18.42 -13.34
CA GLN A 88 -4.14 -17.75 -12.98
C GLN A 88 -3.84 -16.65 -11.97
N ILE A 89 -4.27 -15.42 -12.23
CA ILE A 89 -4.25 -14.34 -11.23
C ILE A 89 -5.23 -14.68 -10.10
N ALA A 90 -4.91 -14.29 -8.87
CA ALA A 90 -5.77 -14.52 -7.71
C ALA A 90 -7.25 -14.21 -8.03
N THR A 91 -8.13 -15.16 -7.73
CA THR A 91 -9.58 -15.01 -7.85
C THR A 91 -10.11 -14.34 -6.59
N VAL A 92 -11.06 -13.42 -6.74
CA VAL A 92 -11.70 -12.80 -5.59
C VAL A 92 -12.83 -13.69 -5.08
N ASP A 93 -12.73 -14.10 -3.83
CA ASP A 93 -13.79 -14.79 -3.10
C ASP A 93 -13.95 -14.18 -1.69
N MET A 94 -15.02 -14.57 -1.00
CA MET A 94 -15.31 -14.08 0.37
C MET A 94 -14.18 -14.40 1.36
N LYS A 95 -13.43 -15.49 1.14
CA LYS A 95 -12.31 -15.88 1.99
C LYS A 95 -11.15 -14.91 1.82
N LEU A 96 -10.78 -14.57 0.58
CA LEU A 96 -9.72 -13.62 0.27
C LEU A 96 -10.04 -12.23 0.83
N ILE A 97 -11.28 -11.76 0.67
CA ILE A 97 -11.73 -10.46 1.20
C ILE A 97 -11.58 -10.42 2.72
N ARG A 98 -12.13 -11.42 3.42
CA ARG A 98 -12.02 -11.51 4.88
C ARG A 98 -10.56 -11.53 5.31
N ASN A 99 -9.75 -12.39 4.71
CA ASN A 99 -8.34 -12.54 5.07
C ASN A 99 -7.57 -11.22 4.86
N ALA A 100 -7.76 -10.57 3.71
CA ALA A 100 -7.04 -9.34 3.38
C ALA A 100 -7.42 -8.17 4.30
N TRP A 101 -8.70 -8.02 4.64
CA TRP A 101 -9.15 -6.98 5.57
C TRP A 101 -8.76 -7.27 7.03
N GLN A 102 -8.67 -8.53 7.45
CA GLN A 102 -8.17 -8.88 8.78
C GLN A 102 -6.70 -8.46 8.95
N VAL A 103 -5.85 -8.79 7.98
CA VAL A 103 -4.44 -8.34 7.98
C VAL A 103 -4.37 -6.82 7.97
N ARG A 104 -5.14 -6.17 7.09
CA ARG A 104 -5.21 -4.71 6.99
C ARG A 104 -5.57 -4.06 8.33
N ALA A 105 -6.64 -4.52 8.97
CA ALA A 105 -7.10 -4.04 10.27
C ALA A 105 -6.05 -4.20 11.38
N MET A 106 -5.36 -5.33 11.43
CA MET A 106 -4.33 -5.57 12.43
C MET A 106 -3.13 -4.64 12.25
N VAL A 107 -2.69 -4.43 11.01
CA VAL A 107 -1.51 -3.61 10.72
C VAL A 107 -1.82 -2.12 10.82
N GLU A 108 -2.90 -1.64 10.19
CA GLU A 108 -3.24 -0.21 10.19
C GLU A 108 -3.66 0.31 11.56
N ARG A 109 -4.16 -0.57 12.46
CA ARG A 109 -4.36 -0.24 13.88
C ARG A 109 -3.07 0.20 14.55
N GLU A 110 -2.01 -0.61 14.44
CA GLU A 110 -0.72 -0.27 15.03
C GLU A 110 -0.08 0.91 14.30
N ALA A 111 -0.30 1.01 12.99
CA ALA A 111 0.19 2.12 12.17
C ALA A 111 -0.38 3.46 12.65
N VAL A 112 -1.70 3.60 12.82
CA VAL A 112 -2.30 4.87 13.26
C VAL A 112 -1.90 5.24 14.70
N VAL A 113 -1.81 4.25 15.60
CA VAL A 113 -1.34 4.46 16.99
C VAL A 113 0.12 4.92 17.02
N ASN A 114 0.97 4.33 16.19
CA ASN A 114 2.36 4.78 16.05
C ASN A 114 2.43 6.18 15.42
N PHE A 115 1.68 6.41 14.34
CA PHE A 115 1.68 7.66 13.59
C PHE A 115 1.28 8.85 14.46
N ALA A 116 0.33 8.67 15.38
CA ALA A 116 -0.04 9.68 16.38
C ALA A 116 1.14 10.18 17.24
N ARG A 117 2.21 9.38 17.38
CA ARG A 117 3.39 9.72 18.18
C ARG A 117 4.52 10.31 17.35
N VAL A 118 4.62 9.93 16.08
CA VAL A 118 5.81 10.20 15.25
C VAL A 118 5.57 11.19 14.11
N ALA A 119 4.31 11.38 13.70
CA ALA A 119 3.98 12.30 12.62
C ALA A 119 4.22 13.76 13.03
N SER A 120 4.92 14.51 12.19
CA SER A 120 5.08 15.95 12.40
C SER A 120 3.80 16.71 12.03
N ALA A 121 3.58 17.86 12.65
CA ALA A 121 2.48 18.76 12.29
C ALA A 121 2.50 19.13 10.80
N GLU A 122 3.69 19.34 10.23
CA GLU A 122 3.87 19.59 8.79
C GLU A 122 3.42 18.41 7.92
N THR A 123 3.73 17.18 8.34
CA THR A 123 3.30 15.97 7.63
C THR A 123 1.78 15.83 7.63
N LEU A 124 1.15 16.04 8.80
CA LEU A 124 -0.31 15.97 8.93
C LEU A 124 -0.99 17.08 8.12
N ALA A 125 -0.47 18.31 8.17
CA ALA A 125 -1.00 19.43 7.39
C ALA A 125 -0.93 19.16 5.89
N ARG A 126 0.19 18.61 5.39
CA ARG A 126 0.32 18.21 3.98
C ARG A 126 -0.67 17.12 3.60
N LEU A 127 -0.78 16.06 4.41
CA LEU A 127 -1.73 14.98 4.15
C LEU A 127 -3.17 15.51 4.10
N ILE A 128 -3.57 16.36 5.05
CA ILE A 128 -4.90 16.98 5.05
C ILE A 128 -5.12 17.78 3.77
N ALA A 129 -4.16 18.62 3.37
CA ALA A 129 -4.27 19.43 2.16
C ALA A 129 -4.37 18.57 0.88
N ASP A 130 -3.60 17.48 0.78
CA ASP A 130 -3.66 16.55 -0.36
C ASP A 130 -5.05 15.90 -0.47
N HIS A 131 -5.66 15.50 0.64
CA HIS A 131 -7.00 14.91 0.65
C HIS A 131 -8.10 15.93 0.36
N GLU A 132 -7.97 17.16 0.87
CA GLU A 132 -8.90 18.26 0.59
C GLU A 132 -8.88 18.65 -0.89
N ALA A 133 -7.70 18.66 -1.54
CA ALA A 133 -7.56 18.93 -2.96
C ALA A 133 -8.25 17.86 -3.83
N ILE A 134 -8.14 16.57 -3.48
CA ILE A 134 -8.89 15.51 -4.15
C ILE A 134 -10.39 15.69 -3.93
N LEU A 135 -10.82 16.02 -2.72
CA LEU A 135 -12.23 16.20 -2.40
C LEU A 135 -12.83 17.39 -3.17
N GLU A 136 -12.12 18.50 -3.27
CA GLU A 136 -12.54 19.67 -4.05
C GLU A 136 -12.76 19.31 -5.53
N ARG A 137 -11.81 18.60 -6.14
CA ARG A 137 -11.92 18.11 -7.52
C ARG A 137 -13.09 17.14 -7.69
N ALA A 138 -13.27 16.23 -6.74
CA ALA A 138 -14.33 15.22 -6.77
C ALA A 138 -15.74 15.78 -6.62
N LEU A 139 -15.89 16.97 -6.03
CA LEU A 139 -17.16 17.65 -5.86
C LEU A 139 -17.52 18.57 -7.03
N GLN A 140 -16.65 18.72 -8.03
CA GLN A 140 -16.96 19.48 -9.23
C GLN A 140 -18.05 18.79 -10.08
N PRO A 141 -18.91 19.54 -10.78
CA PRO A 141 -19.95 18.96 -11.65
C PRO A 141 -19.39 18.06 -12.77
N ARG A 142 -18.16 18.34 -13.20
CA ARG A 142 -17.37 17.50 -14.12
C ARG A 142 -15.97 17.33 -13.55
N PRO A 143 -15.73 16.22 -12.82
CA PRO A 143 -14.39 15.88 -12.39
C PRO A 143 -13.46 15.64 -13.57
N ASP A 144 -12.18 15.94 -13.39
CA ASP A 144 -11.17 15.70 -14.43
C ASP A 144 -10.81 14.21 -14.56
N GLU A 145 -10.27 13.82 -15.72
CA GLU A 145 -9.95 12.43 -16.04
C GLU A 145 -8.88 11.81 -15.14
N ALA A 146 -8.02 12.64 -14.52
CA ALA A 146 -6.95 12.16 -13.65
C ALA A 146 -7.40 11.93 -12.20
N LEU A 147 -8.59 12.38 -11.82
CA LEU A 147 -9.08 12.36 -10.43
C LEU A 147 -8.96 10.98 -9.80
N GLU A 148 -9.41 9.93 -10.49
CA GLU A 148 -9.42 8.58 -9.92
C GLU A 148 -8.01 8.09 -9.60
N LYS A 149 -7.08 8.30 -10.55
CA LYS A 149 -5.68 7.90 -10.39
C LYS A 149 -5.02 8.67 -9.25
N ASP A 150 -5.24 9.98 -9.17
CA ASP A 150 -4.67 10.82 -8.14
C ASP A 150 -5.27 10.49 -6.76
N ALA A 151 -6.58 10.27 -6.68
CA ALA A 151 -7.26 9.85 -5.46
C ALA A 151 -6.72 8.51 -4.95
N GLN A 152 -6.49 7.53 -5.84
CA GLN A 152 -5.85 6.28 -5.46
C GLN A 152 -4.41 6.50 -4.97
N ALA A 153 -3.63 7.35 -5.63
CA ALA A 153 -2.26 7.66 -5.19
C ALA A 153 -2.23 8.27 -3.78
N VAL A 154 -3.16 9.18 -3.48
CA VAL A 154 -3.32 9.80 -2.15
C VAL A 154 -3.77 8.76 -1.11
N ASP A 155 -4.81 7.98 -1.40
CA ASP A 155 -5.34 6.92 -0.51
C ASP A 155 -4.23 5.92 -0.14
N TRP A 156 -3.62 5.30 -1.14
CA TRP A 156 -2.59 4.29 -0.90
C TRP A 156 -1.32 4.87 -0.29
N GLY A 157 -0.92 6.07 -0.70
CA GLY A 157 0.25 6.75 -0.18
C GLY A 157 0.12 7.07 1.31
N LEU A 158 -1.07 7.45 1.77
CA LEU A 158 -1.35 7.66 3.19
C LEU A 158 -1.16 6.37 4.00
N HIS A 159 -1.79 5.27 3.58
CA HIS A 159 -1.69 3.99 4.30
C HIS A 159 -0.27 3.43 4.32
N ASP A 160 0.42 3.46 3.18
CA ASP A 160 1.83 3.02 3.09
C ASP A 160 2.73 3.86 4.00
N MET A 161 2.53 5.19 4.04
CA MET A 161 3.30 6.10 4.90
C MET A 161 3.10 5.80 6.39
N MET A 162 1.85 5.57 6.83
CA MET A 162 1.58 5.23 8.23
C MET A 162 2.22 3.91 8.64
N VAL A 163 2.16 2.89 7.77
CA VAL A 163 2.78 1.60 8.04
C VAL A 163 4.30 1.70 8.05
N ASP A 164 4.89 2.43 7.10
CA ASP A 164 6.35 2.60 7.02
C ASP A 164 6.90 3.43 8.19
N ALA A 165 6.13 4.35 8.75
CA ALA A 165 6.49 5.12 9.94
C ALA A 165 6.74 4.25 11.20
N ILE A 166 6.21 3.02 11.23
CA ILE A 166 6.51 2.05 12.30
C ILE A 166 8.02 1.70 12.33
N GLY A 167 8.71 1.79 11.19
CA GLY A 167 10.13 1.45 11.08
C GLY A 167 10.40 -0.06 11.12
N ASN A 168 9.41 -0.89 10.76
CA ASN A 168 9.53 -2.35 10.70
C ASN A 168 9.39 -2.84 9.26
N GLU A 169 10.53 -3.08 8.60
CA GLU A 169 10.57 -3.51 7.18
C GLU A 169 9.83 -4.82 6.91
N ILE A 170 9.82 -5.75 7.87
CA ILE A 170 9.10 -7.02 7.75
C ILE A 170 7.59 -6.75 7.69
N LEU A 171 7.09 -5.90 8.59
CA LEU A 171 5.69 -5.50 8.63
C LEU A 171 5.29 -4.76 7.35
N SER A 172 6.13 -3.83 6.88
CA SER A 172 5.90 -3.11 5.63
C SER A 172 5.82 -4.04 4.42
N GLU A 173 6.68 -5.06 4.30
CA GLU A 173 6.60 -6.01 3.18
C GLU A 173 5.34 -6.88 3.25
N ILE A 174 4.97 -7.37 4.44
CA ILE A 174 3.71 -8.10 4.65
C ILE A 174 2.52 -7.23 4.21
N TYR A 175 2.51 -5.97 4.63
CA TYR A 175 1.46 -5.02 4.30
C TYR A 175 1.39 -4.72 2.80
N ARG A 176 2.54 -4.50 2.13
CA ARG A 176 2.61 -4.26 0.68
C ARG A 176 2.13 -5.46 -0.14
N VAL A 177 2.38 -6.69 0.31
CA VAL A 177 1.80 -7.88 -0.33
C VAL A 177 0.29 -7.91 -0.12
N ASN A 178 -0.19 -7.63 1.09
CA ASN A 178 -1.62 -7.59 1.38
C ASN A 178 -2.35 -6.49 0.58
N SER A 179 -1.74 -5.32 0.43
CA SER A 179 -2.34 -4.20 -0.31
C SER A 179 -2.54 -4.54 -1.80
N LEU A 180 -1.73 -5.43 -2.38
CA LEU A 180 -1.97 -5.96 -3.72
C LEU A 180 -3.23 -6.83 -3.81
N HIS A 181 -3.51 -7.65 -2.80
CA HIS A 181 -4.77 -8.39 -2.71
C HIS A 181 -5.95 -7.43 -2.58
N VAL A 182 -5.85 -6.41 -1.72
CA VAL A 182 -6.90 -5.38 -1.56
C VAL A 182 -7.14 -4.63 -2.88
N ARG A 183 -6.09 -4.32 -3.65
CA ARG A 183 -6.22 -3.70 -4.98
C ARG A 183 -6.93 -4.59 -5.98
N LEU A 184 -6.58 -5.89 -6.04
CA LEU A 184 -7.27 -6.84 -6.90
C LEU A 184 -8.76 -6.96 -6.53
N ILE A 185 -9.08 -7.02 -5.24
CA ILE A 185 -10.46 -7.04 -4.74
C ILE A 185 -11.22 -5.77 -5.15
N ARG A 186 -10.60 -4.59 -4.96
CA ARG A 186 -11.21 -3.31 -5.34
C ARG A 186 -11.44 -3.23 -6.84
N TYR A 187 -10.48 -3.64 -7.65
CA TYR A 187 -10.64 -3.65 -9.10
C TYR A 187 -11.80 -4.57 -9.55
N ASP A 188 -11.96 -5.75 -8.93
CA ASP A 188 -13.09 -6.63 -9.18
C ASP A 188 -14.43 -5.92 -8.87
N ALA A 189 -14.52 -5.26 -7.71
CA ALA A 189 -15.73 -4.55 -7.28
C ALA A 189 -16.00 -3.25 -8.06
N ASP A 190 -14.96 -2.49 -8.42
CA ASP A 190 -15.04 -1.22 -9.14
C ASP A 190 -15.42 -1.43 -10.60
N SER A 191 -15.04 -2.57 -11.20
CA SER A 191 -15.58 -2.99 -12.50
C SER A 191 -17.12 -3.10 -12.50
N MET A 192 -17.73 -3.14 -11.31
CA MET A 192 -19.16 -3.23 -11.09
C MET A 192 -19.81 -1.90 -10.65
N ARG A 193 -19.05 -0.94 -10.07
CA ARG A 193 -19.58 0.36 -9.59
C ARG A 193 -18.52 1.49 -9.64
N PRO A 194 -18.91 2.75 -9.92
CA PRO A 194 -17.99 3.89 -9.91
C PRO A 194 -17.31 4.11 -8.55
N VAL A 195 -16.07 4.59 -8.61
CA VAL A 195 -15.18 4.80 -7.46
C VAL A 195 -15.80 5.71 -6.41
N GLN A 196 -15.79 5.24 -5.16
CA GLN A 196 -16.27 5.99 -3.99
C GLN A 196 -15.17 6.90 -3.42
N VAL A 197 -14.66 7.81 -4.26
CA VAL A 197 -13.61 8.78 -3.89
C VAL A 197 -14.05 9.64 -2.72
N VAL A 198 -15.22 10.26 -2.82
CA VAL A 198 -15.70 11.24 -1.83
C VAL A 198 -15.85 10.63 -0.42
N PRO A 199 -16.52 9.47 -0.23
CA PRO A 199 -16.57 8.84 1.10
C PRO A 199 -15.18 8.50 1.65
N ALA A 200 -14.30 7.91 0.85
CA ALA A 200 -12.97 7.50 1.31
C ALA A 200 -12.13 8.71 1.77
N MET A 201 -12.10 9.80 0.99
CA MET A 201 -11.35 11.01 1.35
C MET A 201 -11.90 11.68 2.61
N ARG A 202 -13.23 11.68 2.80
CA ARG A 202 -13.85 12.19 4.04
C ARG A 202 -13.46 11.36 5.26
N GLU A 203 -13.55 10.04 5.15
CA GLU A 203 -13.13 9.12 6.22
C GLU A 203 -11.64 9.30 6.58
N HIS A 204 -10.77 9.53 5.59
CA HIS A 204 -9.35 9.84 5.84
C HIS A 204 -9.16 11.15 6.59
N LEU A 205 -9.84 12.21 6.14
CA LEU A 205 -9.78 13.52 6.80
C LEU A 205 -10.25 13.46 8.25
N GLU A 206 -11.22 12.60 8.57
CA GLU A 206 -11.69 12.41 9.94
C GLU A 206 -10.57 11.95 10.88
N PHE A 207 -9.82 10.89 10.54
CA PHE A 207 -8.73 10.44 11.40
C PHE A 207 -7.47 11.32 11.28
N LEU A 208 -7.18 11.92 10.13
CA LEU A 208 -6.06 12.86 9.98
C LEU A 208 -6.22 14.10 10.85
N ARG A 209 -7.44 14.65 10.94
CA ARG A 209 -7.74 15.79 11.82
C ARG A 209 -7.67 15.41 13.29
N ALA A 210 -8.17 14.23 13.67
CA ALA A 210 -8.01 13.72 15.03
C ALA A 210 -6.52 13.58 15.41
N LEU A 211 -5.67 13.07 14.51
CA LEU A 211 -4.22 13.05 14.70
C LEU A 211 -3.63 14.44 14.87
N ALA A 212 -4.05 15.42 14.06
CA ALA A 212 -3.58 16.81 14.15
C ALA A 212 -3.98 17.49 15.46
N ASP A 213 -5.14 17.15 16.01
CA ASP A 213 -5.67 17.65 17.28
C ASP A 213 -5.08 16.90 18.50
N GLY A 214 -4.24 15.88 18.29
CA GLY A 214 -3.68 15.04 19.35
C GLY A 214 -4.66 14.01 19.94
N ASP A 215 -5.81 13.79 19.31
CA ASP A 215 -6.82 12.79 19.68
C ASP A 215 -6.46 11.41 19.09
N ALA A 216 -5.48 10.74 19.72
CA ALA A 216 -5.00 9.44 19.27
C ALA A 216 -6.07 8.33 19.32
N ASP A 217 -6.90 8.32 20.36
CA ASP A 217 -7.97 7.32 20.51
C ASP A 217 -9.06 7.55 19.46
N GLY A 218 -9.47 8.80 19.25
CA GLY A 218 -10.44 9.13 18.22
C GLY A 218 -9.91 8.93 16.81
N ALA A 219 -8.61 9.09 16.56
CA ALA A 219 -7.99 8.73 15.28
C ALA A 219 -8.05 7.22 15.04
N LEU A 220 -7.76 6.42 16.05
CA LEU A 220 -7.86 4.96 15.97
C LEU A 220 -9.29 4.51 15.67
N ASP A 221 -10.29 5.02 16.40
CA ASP A 221 -11.68 4.65 16.18
C ASP A 221 -12.14 4.95 14.75
N ARG A 222 -11.77 6.13 14.23
CA ARG A 222 -12.09 6.55 12.86
C ARG A 222 -11.35 5.73 11.80
N MET A 223 -10.09 5.36 12.05
CA MET A 223 -9.36 4.44 11.18
C MET A 223 -10.03 3.07 11.11
N MET A 224 -10.42 2.50 12.25
CA MET A 224 -11.10 1.20 12.28
C MET A 224 -12.46 1.26 11.59
N ALA A 225 -13.20 2.36 11.76
CA ALA A 225 -14.43 2.61 11.01
C ALA A 225 -14.18 2.69 9.50
N HIS A 226 -13.15 3.42 9.05
CA HIS A 226 -12.76 3.51 7.64
C HIS A 226 -12.48 2.12 7.03
N ILE A 227 -11.69 1.27 7.70
CA ILE A 227 -11.37 -0.08 7.23
C ILE A 227 -12.65 -0.92 7.07
N GLU A 228 -13.56 -0.82 8.04
CA GLU A 228 -14.82 -1.53 8.00
C GLU A 228 -15.75 -1.01 6.90
N GLN A 229 -15.86 0.31 6.71
CA GLN A 229 -16.63 0.90 5.61
C GLN A 229 -16.04 0.52 4.24
N SER A 230 -14.71 0.52 4.12
CA SER A 230 -14.01 0.03 2.93
C SER A 230 -14.38 -1.43 2.60
N LYS A 231 -14.50 -2.30 3.63
CA LYS A 231 -14.95 -3.69 3.46
C LYS A 231 -16.40 -3.77 2.97
N HIS A 232 -17.29 -2.98 3.58
CA HIS A 232 -18.70 -2.93 3.20
C HIS A 232 -18.87 -2.47 1.75
N ARG A 233 -18.07 -1.50 1.29
CA ARG A 233 -18.11 -1.03 -0.10
C ARG A 233 -17.79 -2.14 -1.10
N VAL A 234 -16.75 -2.94 -0.86
CA VAL A 234 -16.40 -4.05 -1.77
C VAL A 234 -17.44 -5.17 -1.73
N LEU A 235 -17.95 -5.54 -0.55
CA LEU A 235 -19.00 -6.56 -0.41
C LEU A 235 -20.32 -6.13 -1.05
N GLY A 236 -20.71 -4.86 -0.89
CA GLY A 236 -21.90 -4.30 -1.52
C GLY A 236 -21.79 -4.20 -3.05
N GLY A 237 -20.58 -4.15 -3.60
CA GLY A 237 -20.33 -4.30 -5.05
C GLY A 237 -20.65 -5.71 -5.54
N MET A 238 -20.31 -6.74 -4.76
CA MET A 238 -20.42 -8.15 -5.17
C MET A 238 -21.81 -8.76 -4.99
N LEU A 239 -22.56 -8.36 -3.95
CA LEU A 239 -23.85 -8.98 -3.62
C LEU A 239 -24.99 -8.69 -4.60
N ARG A 240 -24.86 -7.69 -5.48
CA ARG A 240 -25.90 -7.34 -6.47
C ARG A 240 -25.83 -8.14 -7.78
N VAL A 241 -24.90 -9.09 -7.88
CA VAL A 241 -24.69 -9.94 -9.06
C VAL A 241 -25.41 -11.31 -8.92
N GLY A 242 -25.95 -11.61 -7.73
CA GLY A 242 -26.71 -12.85 -7.50
C GLY A 242 -28.19 -12.80 -7.89
N GLN A 243 -28.67 -11.73 -8.54
CA GLN A 243 -30.06 -11.57 -9.01
C GLN A 243 -30.09 -11.18 -10.48
#